data_AF-A0A6S6RZW0-F1
#
_entry.id   AF-A0A6S6RZW0-F1
#
_cell.length_a   1.000
_cell.length_b   1.000
_cell.length_c   1.000
_cell.angle_alpha   90.00
_cell.angle_beta   90.00
_cell.angle_gamma   90.00
#
_symmetry.space_group_name_H-M   'P 1'
#
loop_
_entity.id
_entity.type
_entity.pdbx_description
1 polymer ?
#
loop_
_entity_poly.entity_id
_entity_poly.type
_entity_poly.pdbx_seq_one_letter_code
_entity_poly.pdbx_strand_id
1 'polypeptide(L)'
;MREGRLFDAIALLEGNKPLARIVGWQSDFRKLDPQSYAVYKAKFPEIDKIPLIGNTSAENVSAEKVLTLNPDIPIFGLSGHGPGKNSELVMQLEKAFLPVVFVDFRSEPLKNTLPSIRLLGITKRLNFDYTILSAKKISVSHPSALFLHLACAHLCSIGLKSGE
;
A
#
# COMPACT_ATOMS: atom_id res chain seq x y z
N MET A 1 11.12 -11.53 -16.34
CA MET A 1 11.06 -10.34 -15.47
C MET A 1 10.27 -10.74 -14.24
N ARG A 2 10.83 -10.63 -13.03
CA ARG A 2 10.16 -11.04 -11.79
C ARG A 2 9.05 -10.04 -11.46
N GLU A 3 7.84 -10.50 -11.13
CA GLU A 3 6.75 -9.65 -10.63
C GLU A 3 6.48 -9.98 -9.16
N GLY A 4 5.87 -9.06 -8.40
CA GLY A 4 5.68 -9.25 -6.94
C GLY A 4 6.71 -8.54 -6.05
N ARG A 5 7.53 -7.62 -6.59
CA ARG A 5 8.47 -6.79 -5.79
C ARG A 5 7.80 -6.05 -4.64
N LEU A 6 6.55 -5.63 -4.81
CA LEU A 6 5.78 -5.00 -3.74
C LEU A 6 5.54 -5.98 -2.59
N PHE A 7 5.16 -7.23 -2.92
CA PHE A 7 4.99 -8.27 -1.90
C PHE A 7 6.32 -8.60 -1.21
N ASP A 8 7.42 -8.72 -1.96
CA ASP A 8 8.74 -8.93 -1.36
C ASP A 8 9.12 -7.80 -0.38
N ALA A 9 8.86 -6.54 -0.76
CA ALA A 9 9.13 -5.39 0.10
C ALA A 9 8.26 -5.40 1.37
N ILE A 10 6.99 -5.79 1.26
CA ILE A 10 6.10 -5.95 2.41
C ILE A 10 6.60 -7.10 3.30
N ALA A 11 6.91 -8.27 2.72
CA ALA A 11 7.40 -9.43 3.46
C ALA A 11 8.68 -9.10 4.26
N LEU A 12 9.59 -8.32 3.67
CA LEU A 12 10.78 -7.82 4.36
C LEU A 12 10.44 -6.98 5.60
N LEU A 13 9.41 -6.12 5.52
CA LEU A 13 8.99 -5.26 6.61
C LEU A 13 8.16 -5.99 7.68
N GLU A 14 7.54 -7.12 7.33
CA GLU A 14 6.69 -7.91 8.21
C GLU A 14 7.43 -9.00 8.99
N GLY A 15 8.64 -9.36 8.57
CA GLY A 15 9.44 -10.39 9.22
C GLY A 15 8.71 -11.74 9.23
N ASN A 16 8.41 -12.25 10.41
CA ASN A 16 7.83 -13.60 10.58
C ASN A 16 6.35 -13.71 10.18
N LYS A 17 5.66 -12.60 9.89
CA LYS A 17 4.22 -12.57 9.57
C LYS A 17 3.92 -11.84 8.25
N PRO A 18 4.45 -12.29 7.10
CA PRO A 18 4.41 -11.57 5.82
C PRO A 18 3.01 -11.28 5.27
N LEU A 19 1.99 -12.01 5.74
CA LEU A 19 0.61 -11.89 5.26
C LEU A 19 -0.32 -11.15 6.23
N ALA A 20 0.13 -10.82 7.45
CA ALA A 20 -0.75 -10.43 8.55
C ALA A 20 -1.58 -9.17 8.29
N ARG A 21 -1.11 -8.26 7.42
CA ARG A 21 -1.81 -7.01 7.08
C ARG A 21 -2.28 -6.94 5.64
N ILE A 22 -2.29 -8.06 4.91
CA ILE A 22 -2.74 -8.10 3.52
C ILE A 22 -4.21 -8.53 3.48
N VAL A 23 -5.11 -7.57 3.29
CA VAL A 23 -6.56 -7.82 3.18
C VAL A 23 -7.02 -8.13 1.74
N GLY A 24 -6.17 -7.84 0.75
CA GLY A 24 -6.42 -8.15 -0.66
C GLY A 24 -5.27 -7.72 -1.55
N TRP A 25 -5.19 -8.31 -2.74
CA TRP A 25 -4.11 -8.05 -3.71
C TRP A 25 -4.49 -8.38 -5.14
N GLN A 26 -3.66 -7.97 -6.10
CA GLN A 26 -3.78 -8.37 -7.50
C GLN A 26 -3.24 -9.78 -7.71
N SER A 27 -3.71 -10.45 -8.75
CA SER A 27 -3.29 -11.82 -9.06
C SER A 27 -1.86 -11.98 -9.58
N ASP A 28 -1.13 -10.87 -9.76
CA ASP A 28 0.22 -10.84 -10.33
C ASP A 28 1.19 -11.76 -9.61
N PHE A 29 1.26 -11.70 -8.28
CA PHE A 29 2.20 -12.53 -7.55
C PHE A 29 1.94 -14.03 -7.76
N ARG A 30 0.67 -14.43 -7.73
CA ARG A 30 0.26 -15.82 -7.94
C ARG A 30 0.48 -16.28 -9.39
N LYS A 31 0.25 -15.42 -10.37
CA LYS A 31 0.26 -15.79 -11.80
C LYS A 31 1.61 -15.61 -12.47
N LEU A 32 2.34 -14.57 -12.09
CA LEU A 32 3.58 -14.14 -12.76
C LEU A 32 4.84 -14.58 -11.98
N ASP A 33 4.72 -14.91 -10.69
CA ASP A 33 5.79 -15.55 -9.89
C ASP A 33 5.26 -16.77 -9.10
N PRO A 34 4.76 -17.81 -9.78
CA PRO A 34 4.17 -18.97 -9.13
C PRO A 34 5.17 -19.78 -8.28
N GLN A 35 6.47 -19.70 -8.61
CA GLN A 35 7.53 -20.36 -7.85
C GLN A 35 7.71 -19.71 -6.49
N SER A 36 7.87 -18.38 -6.42
CA SER A 36 7.91 -17.68 -5.14
C SER A 36 6.60 -17.86 -4.37
N TYR A 37 5.45 -17.78 -5.05
CA TYR A 37 4.15 -18.02 -4.43
C TYR A 37 4.08 -19.38 -3.73
N ALA A 38 4.56 -20.45 -4.39
CA ALA A 38 4.57 -21.81 -3.83
C ALA A 38 5.45 -21.90 -2.57
N VAL A 39 6.61 -21.22 -2.55
CA VAL A 39 7.49 -21.16 -1.37
C VAL A 39 6.78 -20.49 -0.19
N TYR A 40 6.08 -19.38 -0.42
CA TYR A 40 5.31 -18.73 0.64
C TYR A 40 4.12 -19.58 1.06
N LYS A 41 3.37 -20.18 0.13
CA LYS A 41 2.23 -21.06 0.42
C LYS A 41 2.60 -22.26 1.27
N ALA A 42 3.78 -22.85 1.07
CA ALA A 42 4.25 -23.96 1.88
C ALA A 42 4.43 -23.59 3.36
N LYS A 43 4.76 -22.32 3.66
CA LYS A 43 4.94 -21.81 5.03
C LYS A 43 3.70 -21.10 5.59
N PHE A 44 2.92 -20.48 4.71
CA PHE A 44 1.77 -19.64 5.03
C PHE A 44 0.58 -20.05 4.13
N PRO A 45 -0.09 -21.18 4.43
CA PRO A 45 -1.19 -21.69 3.61
C PRO A 45 -2.38 -20.71 3.48
N GLU A 46 -2.51 -19.78 4.42
CA GLU A 46 -3.53 -18.71 4.39
C GLU A 46 -3.37 -17.74 3.21
N ILE A 47 -2.25 -17.77 2.49
CA ILE A 47 -2.02 -16.99 1.27
C ILE A 47 -3.06 -17.23 0.18
N ASP A 48 -3.66 -18.41 0.13
CA ASP A 48 -4.74 -18.75 -0.80
C ASP A 48 -6.09 -18.13 -0.38
N LYS A 49 -6.22 -17.69 0.88
CA LYS A 49 -7.43 -17.06 1.41
C LYS A 49 -7.48 -15.55 1.15
N ILE A 50 -6.36 -14.94 0.74
CA ILE A 50 -6.29 -13.51 0.46
C ILE A 50 -7.13 -13.20 -0.80
N PRO A 51 -8.19 -12.37 -0.67
CA PRO A 51 -9.06 -12.02 -1.80
C PRO A 51 -8.31 -11.36 -2.96
N LEU A 52 -8.72 -11.70 -4.17
CA LEU A 52 -8.24 -11.03 -5.39
C LEU A 52 -9.11 -9.81 -5.68
N ILE A 53 -8.50 -8.62 -5.69
CA ILE A 53 -9.18 -7.37 -6.06
C ILE A 53 -9.21 -7.13 -7.57
N GLY A 54 -8.41 -7.90 -8.32
CA GLY A 54 -8.35 -7.86 -9.77
C GLY A 54 -7.45 -8.92 -10.38
N ASN A 55 -7.40 -8.94 -11.70
CA ASN A 55 -6.52 -9.81 -12.48
C ASN A 55 -5.14 -9.15 -12.66
N THR A 56 -4.37 -9.54 -13.68
CA THR A 56 -3.01 -9.04 -13.94
C THR A 56 -2.93 -7.72 -14.72
N SER A 57 -3.99 -6.92 -14.72
CA SER A 57 -4.00 -5.60 -15.34
C SER A 57 -4.82 -4.61 -14.53
N ALA A 58 -4.46 -3.34 -14.66
CA ALA A 58 -5.11 -2.24 -13.95
C ALA A 58 -6.61 -2.13 -14.28
N GLU A 59 -7.04 -2.44 -15.51
CA GLU A 59 -8.46 -2.38 -15.88
C GLU A 59 -9.31 -3.45 -15.18
N ASN A 60 -8.68 -4.50 -14.67
CA ASN A 60 -9.36 -5.60 -14.00
C ASN A 60 -9.48 -5.40 -12.48
N VAL A 61 -8.96 -4.30 -11.93
CA VAL A 61 -9.05 -4.01 -10.50
C VAL A 61 -10.37 -3.29 -10.21
N SER A 62 -11.25 -3.92 -9.42
CA SER A 62 -12.56 -3.37 -9.08
C SER A 62 -12.48 -2.53 -7.80
N ALA A 63 -12.86 -1.25 -7.88
CA ALA A 63 -12.91 -0.38 -6.71
C ALA A 63 -13.92 -0.87 -5.67
N GLU A 64 -15.09 -1.33 -6.09
CA GLU A 64 -16.09 -1.89 -5.19
C GLU A 64 -15.52 -3.06 -4.38
N LYS A 65 -14.81 -3.98 -5.03
CA LYS A 65 -14.14 -5.09 -4.33
C LYS A 65 -13.04 -4.61 -3.38
N VAL A 66 -12.34 -3.52 -3.71
CA VAL A 66 -11.34 -2.95 -2.80
C VAL A 66 -12.04 -2.36 -1.58
N LEU A 67 -13.12 -1.60 -1.77
CA LEU A 67 -13.85 -0.94 -0.68
C LEU A 67 -14.53 -1.94 0.26
N THR A 68 -15.04 -3.07 -0.24
CA THR A 68 -15.67 -4.11 0.61
C THR A 68 -14.67 -4.82 1.54
N LEU A 69 -13.38 -4.76 1.23
CA LEU A 69 -12.33 -5.31 2.10
C LEU A 69 -11.97 -4.38 3.27
N ASN A 70 -12.58 -3.20 3.33
CA ASN A 70 -12.31 -2.16 4.32
C ASN A 70 -10.80 -1.92 4.55
N PRO A 71 -10.01 -1.62 3.49
CA PRO A 71 -8.57 -1.47 3.60
C PRO A 71 -8.22 -0.14 4.25
N ASP A 72 -7.21 -0.15 5.12
CA ASP A 72 -6.71 1.11 5.69
C ASP A 72 -5.96 1.94 4.65
N ILE A 73 -5.10 1.28 3.86
CA ILE A 73 -4.17 1.92 2.91
C ILE A 73 -3.98 1.06 1.66
N PRO A 74 -4.54 1.47 0.51
CA PRO A 74 -4.20 0.89 -0.79
C PRO A 74 -2.78 1.29 -1.24
N ILE A 75 -1.98 0.32 -1.69
CA ILE A 75 -0.58 0.54 -2.13
C ILE A 75 -0.41 0.06 -3.58
N PHE A 76 0.12 0.93 -4.45
CA PHE A 76 0.35 0.62 -5.87
C PHE A 76 1.75 1.02 -6.33
N GLY A 77 2.22 0.39 -7.40
CA GLY A 77 3.46 0.80 -8.08
C GLY A 77 3.23 2.02 -8.99
N LEU A 78 4.23 2.91 -9.13
CA LEU A 78 4.21 3.98 -10.13
C LEU A 78 4.25 3.46 -11.58
N SER A 79 4.78 2.25 -11.76
CA SER A 79 4.84 1.56 -13.05
C SER A 79 4.60 0.06 -12.86
N GLY A 80 4.22 -0.61 -13.95
CA GLY A 80 3.85 -2.03 -13.96
C GLY A 80 2.40 -2.21 -14.37
N HIS A 81 1.80 -3.31 -13.91
CA HIS A 81 0.43 -3.70 -14.27
C HIS A 81 -0.63 -3.15 -13.30
N GLY A 82 -0.21 -2.42 -12.26
CA GLY A 82 -1.11 -1.83 -11.28
C GLY A 82 -1.75 -0.51 -11.73
N PRO A 83 -2.82 -0.07 -11.03
CA PRO A 83 -3.49 1.21 -11.22
C PRO A 83 -2.52 2.41 -11.16
N GLY A 84 -2.52 3.24 -12.21
CA GLY A 84 -1.75 4.47 -12.24
C GLY A 84 -2.38 5.59 -11.39
N LYS A 85 -1.60 6.63 -11.08
CA LYS A 85 -2.00 7.81 -10.27
C LYS A 85 -3.29 8.52 -10.68
N ASN A 86 -3.65 8.41 -11.95
CA ASN A 86 -4.83 9.07 -12.53
C ASN A 86 -5.86 8.04 -13.03
N SER A 87 -5.76 6.79 -12.56
CA SER A 87 -6.74 5.75 -12.88
C SER A 87 -8.07 6.00 -12.17
N GLU A 88 -9.15 5.51 -12.78
CA GLU A 88 -10.51 5.58 -12.19
C GLU A 88 -10.55 4.96 -10.80
N LEU A 89 -9.87 3.82 -10.59
CA LEU A 89 -9.75 3.19 -9.28
C LEU A 89 -9.21 4.17 -8.23
N VAL A 90 -8.11 4.85 -8.53
CA VAL A 90 -7.47 5.77 -7.57
C VAL A 90 -8.40 6.94 -7.27
N MET A 91 -9.09 7.47 -8.28
CA MET A 91 -10.08 8.54 -8.07
C MET A 91 -11.25 8.06 -7.19
N GLN A 92 -11.69 6.81 -7.33
CA GLN A 92 -12.77 6.25 -6.52
C GLN A 92 -12.34 5.99 -5.07
N LEU A 93 -11.13 5.49 -4.85
CA LEU A 93 -10.55 5.30 -3.51
C LEU A 93 -10.38 6.65 -2.79
N GLU A 94 -9.92 7.68 -3.51
CA GLU A 94 -9.79 9.04 -2.97
C GLU A 94 -11.15 9.65 -2.62
N LYS A 95 -12.18 9.45 -3.46
CA LYS A 95 -13.56 9.87 -3.16
C LYS A 95 -14.13 9.15 -1.93
N ALA A 96 -13.65 7.94 -1.63
CA ALA A 96 -13.98 7.19 -0.43
C ALA A 96 -13.08 7.54 0.78
N PHE A 97 -12.29 8.62 0.69
CA PHE A 97 -11.37 9.09 1.73
C PHE A 97 -10.26 8.09 2.11
N LEU A 98 -9.92 7.16 1.22
CA LEU A 98 -8.80 6.25 1.42
C LEU A 98 -7.48 6.87 0.92
N PRO A 99 -6.45 6.97 1.78
CA PRO A 99 -5.14 7.45 1.35
C PRO A 99 -4.46 6.40 0.46
N VAL A 100 -4.21 6.75 -0.80
CA VAL A 100 -3.49 5.86 -1.73
C VAL A 100 -2.00 6.16 -1.72
N VAL A 101 -1.19 5.12 -1.55
CA VAL A 101 0.27 5.21 -1.50
C VAL A 101 0.88 4.63 -2.78
N PHE A 102 1.80 5.38 -3.38
CA PHE A 102 2.58 4.91 -4.52
C PHE A 102 4.02 4.62 -4.15
N VAL A 103 4.55 3.50 -4.64
CA VAL A 103 5.96 3.11 -4.52
C VAL A 103 6.58 2.89 -5.89
N ASP A 104 7.90 2.91 -5.98
CA ASP A 104 8.61 2.59 -7.21
C ASP A 104 9.86 1.73 -6.95
N PHE A 105 9.82 0.53 -7.54
CA PHE A 105 10.90 -0.45 -7.56
C PHE A 105 11.31 -0.80 -8.99
N ARG A 106 10.80 -0.09 -10.00
CA ARG A 106 10.92 -0.47 -11.42
C ARG A 106 11.34 0.68 -12.34
N SER A 107 10.72 1.84 -12.25
CA SER A 107 11.01 2.96 -13.17
C SER A 107 12.39 3.55 -12.91
N GLU A 108 12.66 3.96 -11.67
CA GLU A 108 13.95 4.53 -11.26
C GLU A 108 14.45 3.85 -9.98
N PRO A 109 14.77 2.54 -10.00
CA PRO A 109 15.03 1.75 -8.80
C PRO A 109 16.22 2.28 -7.99
N LEU A 110 17.26 2.81 -8.63
CA LEU A 110 18.42 3.40 -7.94
C LEU A 110 18.05 4.64 -7.11
N LYS A 111 17.04 5.39 -7.55
CA LYS A 111 16.57 6.60 -6.85
C LYS A 111 15.45 6.28 -5.86
N ASN A 112 14.53 5.40 -6.24
CA ASN A 112 13.24 5.26 -5.58
C ASN A 112 13.10 4.04 -4.66
N THR A 113 14.02 3.06 -4.70
CA THR A 113 13.90 1.87 -3.83
C THR A 113 13.96 2.22 -2.36
N LEU A 114 15.00 2.94 -1.91
CA LEU A 114 15.14 3.30 -0.49
C LEU A 114 14.02 4.24 0.00
N PRO A 115 13.64 5.30 -0.74
CA PRO A 115 12.46 6.10 -0.41
C PRO A 115 11.17 5.28 -0.33
N SER A 116 10.94 4.34 -1.25
CA SER A 116 9.76 3.48 -1.25
C SER A 116 9.71 2.55 -0.04
N ILE A 117 10.83 1.91 0.31
CA ILE A 117 10.92 1.07 1.52
C ILE A 117 10.65 1.91 2.78
N ARG A 118 11.21 3.13 2.85
CA ARG A 118 10.96 4.05 3.98
C ARG A 118 9.47 4.42 4.08
N LEU A 119 8.83 4.71 2.94
CA LEU A 119 7.40 5.03 2.89
C LEU A 119 6.54 3.85 3.40
N LEU A 120 6.83 2.63 2.94
CA LEU A 120 6.16 1.42 3.43
C LEU A 120 6.40 1.17 4.94
N GLY A 121 7.59 1.50 5.44
CA GLY A 121 7.87 1.44 6.87
C GLY A 121 7.05 2.43 7.69
N ILE A 122 6.78 3.62 7.14
CA ILE A 122 5.93 4.64 7.78
C ILE A 122 4.46 4.18 7.77
N THR A 123 3.95 3.67 6.64
CA THR A 123 2.55 3.21 6.56
C THR A 123 2.26 2.07 7.53
N LYS A 124 3.23 1.18 7.79
CA LYS A 124 3.14 0.14 8.83
C LYS A 124 2.91 0.71 10.24
N ARG A 125 3.49 1.87 10.55
CA ARG A 125 3.48 2.43 11.92
C ARG A 125 2.22 3.24 12.23
N LEU A 126 1.52 3.70 11.20
CA LEU A 126 0.34 4.53 11.35
C LEU A 126 -0.89 3.64 11.56
N ASN A 127 -1.41 3.59 12.79
CA ASN A 127 -2.85 3.38 12.97
C ASN A 127 -3.50 4.70 12.52
N PHE A 128 -4.07 4.73 11.32
CA PHE A 128 -4.67 5.93 10.77
C PHE A 128 -5.97 6.28 11.53
N ASP A 129 -5.91 7.25 12.43
CA ASP A 129 -7.10 7.99 12.86
C ASP A 129 -7.45 9.01 11.75
N TYR A 130 -8.61 8.80 11.11
CA TYR A 130 -9.01 9.38 9.83
C TYR A 130 -9.36 10.88 9.83
N THR A 131 -9.28 11.59 10.96
CA THR A 131 -9.80 12.97 11.06
C THR A 131 -8.90 14.03 10.40
N ILE A 132 -7.66 13.73 9.99
CA ILE A 132 -6.67 14.79 9.65
C ILE A 132 -6.20 14.79 8.17
N LEU A 133 -6.48 13.78 7.34
CA LEU A 133 -5.75 13.60 6.06
C LEU A 133 -6.52 13.86 4.76
N SER A 134 -7.61 14.64 4.79
CA SER A 134 -8.43 14.95 3.60
C SER A 134 -7.74 15.77 2.49
N ALA A 135 -6.41 15.90 2.43
CA ALA A 135 -5.76 16.69 1.38
C ALA A 135 -4.31 16.27 1.05
N LYS A 136 -4.12 15.21 0.25
CA LYS A 136 -3.17 15.13 -0.91
C LYS A 136 -2.83 13.68 -1.28
N LYS A 137 -2.70 13.43 -2.59
CA LYS A 137 -1.93 12.32 -3.17
C LYS A 137 -0.52 12.27 -2.58
N ILE A 138 -0.23 11.30 -1.72
CA ILE A 138 1.12 11.11 -1.15
C ILE A 138 1.94 10.25 -2.11
N SER A 139 3.08 10.79 -2.57
CA SER A 139 3.96 10.17 -3.56
C SER A 139 5.41 10.27 -3.12
N VAL A 140 6.21 9.27 -3.49
CA VAL A 140 7.66 9.17 -3.21
C VAL A 140 8.44 10.43 -3.60
N SER A 141 7.95 11.21 -4.57
CA SER A 141 8.57 12.45 -5.03
C SER A 141 8.55 13.63 -4.04
N HIS A 142 7.79 13.58 -2.93
CA HIS A 142 7.72 14.67 -1.94
C HIS A 142 7.70 14.16 -0.49
N PRO A 143 8.81 13.56 0.01
CA PRO A 143 8.87 12.96 1.34
C PRO A 143 8.85 13.99 2.50
N SER A 144 9.18 15.26 2.25
CA SER A 144 9.18 16.32 3.27
C SER A 144 7.78 16.78 3.69
N ALA A 145 6.80 16.72 2.79
CA ALA A 145 5.40 17.04 3.10
C ALA A 145 4.80 16.00 4.07
N LEU A 146 5.28 14.75 4.03
CA LEU A 146 4.85 13.67 4.91
C LEU A 146 5.23 13.94 6.37
N PHE A 147 6.47 14.41 6.62
CA PHE A 147 6.97 14.66 7.98
C PHE A 147 6.31 15.88 8.65
N LEU A 148 6.10 16.97 7.92
CA LEU A 148 5.54 18.19 8.51
C LEU A 148 4.04 18.05 8.85
N HIS A 149 3.28 17.34 8.02
CA HIS A 149 1.86 17.07 8.29
C HIS A 149 1.66 16.03 9.40
N LEU A 150 2.47 14.98 9.45
CA LEU A 150 2.39 13.97 10.51
C LEU A 150 2.86 14.51 11.87
N ALA A 151 3.85 15.41 11.91
CA ALA A 151 4.27 16.08 13.14
C ALA A 151 3.18 16.99 13.70
N CYS A 152 2.49 17.77 12.85
CA CYS A 152 1.33 18.56 13.28
C CYS A 152 0.18 17.69 13.79
N ALA A 153 -0.13 16.57 13.12
CA ALA A 153 -1.20 15.66 13.53
C ALA A 153 -0.92 15.00 14.89
N HIS A 154 0.32 14.55 15.12
CA HIS A 154 0.71 13.92 16.39
C HIS A 154 0.68 14.93 17.55
N LEU A 155 1.18 16.15 17.34
CA LEU A 155 1.12 17.25 18.32
C LEU A 155 -0.32 17.67 18.63
N CYS A 156 -1.22 17.68 17.64
CA CYS A 156 -2.63 18.02 17.84
C CYS A 156 -3.37 16.96 18.68
N SER A 157 -3.10 15.65 18.47
CA SER A 157 -3.71 14.58 19.27
C SER A 157 -3.23 14.55 20.73
N ILE A 158 -2.00 15.04 20.99
CA ILE A 158 -1.42 15.11 22.33
C ILE A 158 -1.85 16.40 23.06
N GLY A 159 -2.30 17.44 22.34
CA GLY A 159 -2.56 18.79 22.85
C GLY A 159 -3.99 19.15 23.29
N LEU A 160 -4.93 18.20 23.40
CA LEU A 160 -6.34 18.47 23.79
C LEU A 160 -6.76 17.77 25.10
N LYS A 161 -5.83 17.60 26.05
CA LYS A 161 -6.11 17.12 27.42
C LYS A 161 -5.45 17.97 28.52
N SER A 162 -5.45 19.29 28.38
CA SER A 162 -5.18 20.18 29.52
C SER A 162 -6.12 21.39 29.47
N GLY A 163 -7.24 21.26 30.18
CA GLY A 163 -8.27 22.28 30.28
C GLY A 163 -9.41 21.84 31.19
N GLU A 164 -9.09 21.44 32.42
CA GLU A 164 -9.82 21.72 33.68
C GLU A 164 -8.98 21.29 34.88
#